data_AF-A0A7G2D8P8-F1
#
_entry.id   AF-A0A7G2D8P8-F1
#
_cell.length_a   1.000
_cell.length_b   1.000
_cell.length_c   1.000
_cell.angle_alpha   90.00
_cell.angle_beta   90.00
_cell.angle_gamma   90.00
#
_symmetry.space_group_name_H-M   'P 1'
#
loop_
_entity.id
_entity.type
_entity.pdbx_description
1 polymer ?
#
loop_
_entity_poly.entity_id
_entity_poly.type
_entity_poly.pdbx_seq_one_letter_code
_entity_poly.pdbx_strand_id
1 'polypeptide(L)'
;MKKVLSAALSLLVLFSLMAMIGPSSVSAKPLTDYNVLILKNSDAWGTPAVEDVLTGMGVPYDVMTSTELQNKTARDLIGAYDMIIIVSDQGQQFYNEIGPQMGKLEEYVKAGNVLEIHAANWGWNGGLWTTPLPGNVTITQSYSGRDYVIANNTTLISSYASHGYLIGLPANAEIITVQAPGGSPDYGKPSTAVYAFGNGNVFVTGLTIEYSVARKGPEWKAFYKEVIINNLGYSSMAPTPKVPVQKGINVMLFNFYYYIQYHRALDEYNVLYTEAVEGGMDNETLGIAQIQNSTASEYYANASQYGPVVANFPRIYIFIDLRKATLHQKQAVKTLKDAMAEP
;
A
#
# COMPACT_ATOMS: atom_id res chain seq x y z
N MET A 1 67.50 0.07 4.24
CA MET A 1 66.57 -0.87 3.56
C MET A 1 66.03 -1.82 4.62
N LYS A 2 64.76 -2.10 4.86
CA LYS A 2 63.42 -1.73 4.37
C LYS A 2 62.55 -1.87 5.64
N LYS A 3 61.84 -0.82 6.07
CA LYS A 3 60.41 -0.59 5.79
C LYS A 3 59.52 -1.82 6.08
N VAL A 4 58.76 -1.74 7.18
CA VAL A 4 57.29 -1.72 7.28
C VAL A 4 56.87 -2.44 8.57
N LEU A 5 56.80 -1.70 9.68
CA LEU A 5 56.14 -2.15 10.92
C LEU A 5 55.79 -0.91 11.76
N SER A 6 54.88 -0.09 11.25
CA SER A 6 54.24 0.98 12.00
C SER A 6 52.97 1.44 11.28
N ALA A 7 51.98 0.56 11.20
CA ALA A 7 50.63 0.92 10.73
C ALA A 7 49.56 -0.01 11.33
N ALA A 8 49.75 -0.49 12.56
CA ALA A 8 48.81 -1.41 13.21
C ALA A 8 48.30 -0.93 14.57
N LEU A 9 48.63 0.29 15.01
CA LEU A 9 48.27 0.76 16.36
C LEU A 9 47.62 2.15 16.41
N SER A 10 47.07 2.64 15.30
CA SER A 10 46.29 3.90 15.27
C SER A 10 44.93 3.77 14.59
N LEU A 11 44.43 2.54 14.41
CA LEU A 11 43.08 2.29 13.88
C LEU A 11 42.19 1.55 14.89
N LEU A 12 42.33 1.88 16.18
CA LEU A 12 41.59 1.23 17.27
C LEU A 12 40.80 2.20 18.16
N VAL A 13 40.56 3.44 17.70
CA VAL A 13 39.77 4.45 18.46
C VAL A 13 38.79 5.24 17.57
N LEU A 14 38.43 4.77 16.38
CA LEU A 14 37.47 5.46 15.50
C LEU A 14 36.45 4.49 14.86
N PHE A 15 35.84 3.64 15.69
CA PHE A 15 34.61 2.91 15.33
C PHE A 15 33.62 2.81 16.50
N SER A 16 33.60 3.83 17.38
CA SER A 16 32.49 4.07 18.30
C SER A 16 31.84 5.39 17.94
N LEU A 17 31.02 5.39 16.90
CA LEU A 17 29.80 6.20 16.72
C LEU A 17 29.23 6.00 15.30
N MET A 18 29.03 4.75 14.87
CA MET A 18 27.90 4.52 13.97
C MET A 18 26.70 4.30 14.88
N ALA A 19 26.04 5.41 15.21
CA ALA A 19 24.67 5.36 15.66
C ALA A 19 23.92 4.49 14.65
N MET A 20 23.45 3.34 15.12
CA MET A 20 22.42 2.58 14.44
C MET A 20 21.21 3.53 14.32
N ILE A 21 21.12 4.27 13.23
CA ILE A 21 19.87 4.92 12.81
C ILE A 21 19.02 3.78 12.25
N GLY A 22 18.59 2.88 13.14
CA GLY A 22 17.34 2.17 12.93
C GLY A 22 16.21 3.18 13.03
N PRO A 23 15.05 2.93 12.39
CA PRO A 23 13.87 3.76 12.61
C PRO A 23 13.65 3.87 14.12
N SER A 24 13.37 5.10 14.57
CA SER A 24 13.02 5.41 15.95
C SER A 24 12.04 4.36 16.45
N SER A 25 12.43 3.60 17.47
CA SER A 25 11.49 2.76 18.20
C SER A 25 10.45 3.70 18.80
N VAL A 26 9.27 3.78 18.19
CA VAL A 26 8.11 4.44 18.79
C VAL A 26 7.83 3.67 20.07
N SER A 27 8.19 4.26 21.21
CA SER A 27 7.78 3.75 22.50
C SER A 27 6.26 3.84 22.53
N ALA A 28 5.56 2.71 22.60
CA ALA A 28 4.11 2.69 22.74
C ALA A 28 3.74 3.40 24.04
N LYS A 29 3.27 4.65 23.94
CA LYS A 29 2.62 5.35 25.04
C LYS A 29 1.23 4.73 25.26
N PRO A 30 0.67 4.75 26.49
CA PRO A 30 -0.72 4.37 26.72
C PRO A 30 -1.67 5.00 25.69
N LEU A 31 -2.73 4.29 25.29
CA LEU A 31 -3.72 4.83 24.34
C LEU A 31 -4.33 6.16 24.83
N THR A 32 -4.39 6.34 26.16
CA THR A 32 -4.83 7.56 26.84
C THR A 32 -3.92 8.77 26.67
N ASP A 33 -2.70 8.57 26.18
CA ASP A 33 -1.69 9.63 26.01
C ASP A 33 -1.61 10.11 24.56
N TYR A 34 -2.39 9.50 23.66
CA TYR A 34 -2.58 10.00 22.31
C TYR A 34 -3.67 11.07 22.29
N ASN A 35 -3.56 11.99 21.33
CA ASN A 35 -4.63 12.94 21.04
C ASN A 35 -5.00 12.88 19.57
N VAL A 36 -6.27 12.57 19.29
CA VAL A 36 -6.79 12.42 17.93
C VAL A 36 -7.74 13.57 17.60
N LEU A 37 -7.64 14.12 16.39
CA LEU A 37 -8.66 15.03 15.86
C LEU A 37 -9.60 14.29 14.92
N ILE A 38 -10.90 14.36 15.16
CA ILE A 38 -11.93 13.93 14.20
C ILE A 38 -12.43 15.17 13.47
N LEU A 39 -12.27 15.19 12.15
CA LEU A 39 -12.68 16.29 11.29
C LEU A 39 -13.99 15.95 10.57
N LYS A 40 -15.08 16.61 10.96
CA LYS A 40 -16.43 16.40 10.41
C LYS A 40 -17.36 17.59 10.64
N ASN A 41 -18.32 17.78 9.73
CA ASN A 41 -19.47 18.68 9.95
C ASN A 41 -20.74 17.92 10.37
N SER A 42 -20.84 16.64 10.00
CA SER A 42 -21.97 15.78 10.32
C SER A 42 -21.50 14.35 10.58
N ASP A 43 -22.30 13.58 11.32
CA ASP A 43 -22.06 12.15 11.47
C ASP A 43 -22.15 11.45 10.11
N ALA A 44 -21.04 10.86 9.67
CA ALA A 44 -20.98 10.05 8.47
C ALA A 44 -22.00 8.90 8.59
N TRP A 45 -22.88 8.75 7.60
CA TRP A 45 -23.93 7.72 7.60
C TRP A 45 -24.83 7.75 8.84
N GLY A 46 -25.01 8.93 9.44
CA GLY A 46 -25.87 9.18 10.59
C GLY A 46 -25.43 8.48 11.88
N THR A 47 -24.14 8.15 12.03
CA THR A 47 -23.59 7.53 13.24
C THR A 47 -22.23 8.10 13.65
N PRO A 48 -21.96 8.30 14.95
CA PRO A 48 -20.65 8.71 15.47
C PRO A 48 -19.70 7.51 15.64
N ALA A 49 -19.57 6.69 14.60
CA ALA A 49 -18.92 5.38 14.72
C ALA A 49 -17.41 5.47 15.05
N VAL A 50 -16.74 6.54 14.60
CA VAL A 50 -15.32 6.79 14.90
C VAL A 50 -15.15 7.15 16.36
N GLU A 51 -16.00 8.05 16.88
CA GLU A 51 -16.04 8.43 18.29
C GLU A 51 -16.29 7.23 19.20
N ASP A 52 -17.25 6.38 18.86
CA ASP A 52 -17.60 5.19 19.63
C ASP A 52 -16.42 4.20 19.71
N VAL A 53 -15.65 4.07 18.62
CA VAL A 53 -14.46 3.22 18.58
C VAL A 53 -13.33 3.80 19.43
N LEU A 54 -13.01 5.09 19.27
CA LEU A 54 -11.96 5.77 20.04
C LEU A 54 -12.29 5.78 21.54
N THR A 55 -13.54 6.12 21.90
CA THR A 55 -14.05 6.04 23.28
C THR A 55 -13.90 4.62 23.83
N GLY A 56 -14.33 3.61 23.06
CA GLY A 56 -14.22 2.20 23.44
C GLY A 56 -12.77 1.67 23.52
N MET A 57 -11.80 2.41 22.98
CA MET A 57 -10.36 2.13 23.09
C MET A 57 -9.67 2.97 24.18
N GLY A 58 -10.37 3.96 24.76
CA GLY A 58 -9.79 4.91 25.70
C GLY A 58 -8.81 5.89 25.04
N VAL A 59 -8.96 6.15 23.75
CA VAL A 59 -8.16 7.15 23.01
C VAL A 59 -8.85 8.51 23.10
N PRO A 60 -8.23 9.54 23.70
CA PRO A 60 -8.74 10.89 23.70
C PRO A 60 -8.87 11.46 22.30
N TYR A 61 -9.94 12.22 22.07
CA TYR A 61 -10.14 12.89 20.81
C TYR A 61 -10.88 14.22 20.99
N ASP A 62 -10.62 15.14 20.05
CA ASP A 62 -11.40 16.33 19.81
C ASP A 62 -12.20 16.18 18.51
N VAL A 63 -13.32 16.89 18.40
CA VAL A 63 -14.10 16.99 17.16
C VAL A 63 -14.01 18.42 16.65
N MET A 64 -13.71 18.57 15.35
CA MET A 64 -13.59 19.87 14.70
C MET A 64 -14.34 19.88 13.37
N THR A 65 -15.02 20.97 13.08
CA THR A 65 -15.66 21.23 11.79
C THR A 65 -14.66 21.72 10.75
N SER A 66 -15.00 21.61 9.47
CA SER A 66 -14.19 22.18 8.39
C SER A 66 -14.04 23.70 8.52
N THR A 67 -15.04 24.41 9.05
CA THR A 67 -14.96 25.84 9.37
C THR A 67 -13.96 26.15 10.47
N GLU A 68 -13.96 25.38 11.56
CA GLU A 68 -13.01 25.58 12.66
C GLU A 68 -11.57 25.30 12.23
N LEU A 69 -11.35 24.31 11.35
CA LEU A 69 -10.04 24.00 10.79
C LEU A 69 -9.43 25.17 9.99
N GLN A 70 -10.25 25.99 9.34
CA GLN A 70 -9.78 27.17 8.61
C GLN A 70 -9.05 28.15 9.54
N ASN A 71 -9.47 28.21 10.81
CA ASN A 71 -8.90 29.10 11.83
C ASN A 71 -7.65 28.51 12.52
N LYS A 72 -7.20 27.31 12.14
CA LYS A 72 -5.97 26.69 12.65
C LYS A 72 -4.82 26.86 11.68
N THR A 73 -3.59 26.95 12.18
CA THR A 73 -2.38 26.81 11.39
C THR A 73 -1.91 25.35 11.38
N ALA A 74 -1.03 24.97 10.44
CA ALA A 74 -0.40 23.64 10.48
C ALA A 74 0.34 23.42 11.80
N ARG A 75 1.00 24.47 12.33
CA ARG A 75 1.71 24.42 13.62
C ARG A 75 0.78 24.10 14.79
N ASP A 76 -0.43 24.67 14.81
CA ASP A 76 -1.41 24.37 15.85
C ASP A 76 -1.81 22.90 15.83
N LEU A 77 -1.97 22.32 14.63
CA LEU A 77 -2.32 20.91 14.46
C LEU A 77 -1.15 20.00 14.87
N ILE A 78 0.06 20.31 14.41
CA ILE A 78 1.28 19.52 14.66
C ILE A 78 1.56 19.42 16.16
N GLY A 79 1.37 20.50 16.91
CA GLY A 79 1.64 20.52 18.35
C GLY A 79 0.54 19.89 19.21
N ALA A 80 -0.65 19.64 18.65
CA ALA A 80 -1.82 19.23 19.40
C ALA A 80 -2.25 17.78 19.17
N TYR A 81 -2.06 17.23 17.97
CA TYR A 81 -2.65 15.94 17.60
C TYR A 81 -1.61 14.97 17.03
N ASP A 82 -1.63 13.73 17.51
CA ASP A 82 -0.81 12.63 16.98
C ASP A 82 -1.39 12.08 15.67
N MET A 83 -2.72 12.16 15.53
CA MET A 83 -3.43 11.73 14.33
C MET A 83 -4.64 12.62 14.04
N ILE A 84 -4.90 12.90 12.77
CA ILE A 84 -6.12 13.52 12.28
C ILE A 84 -6.89 12.48 11.45
N ILE A 85 -8.17 12.28 11.76
CA ILE A 85 -9.11 11.45 10.99
C ILE A 85 -10.09 12.37 10.28
N ILE A 86 -10.14 12.30 8.95
CA ILE A 86 -11.17 12.92 8.14
C ILE A 86 -12.24 11.88 7.86
N VAL A 87 -13.44 12.09 8.41
CA VAL A 87 -14.54 11.14 8.24
C VAL A 87 -15.22 11.30 6.88
N SER A 88 -15.86 10.23 6.44
CA SER A 88 -16.49 10.10 5.12
C SER A 88 -17.87 10.76 5.07
N ASP A 89 -18.55 10.67 3.92
CA ASP A 89 -19.97 11.01 3.77
C ASP A 89 -20.35 12.36 4.40
N GLN A 90 -19.64 13.42 4.03
CA GLN A 90 -19.95 14.79 4.44
C GLN A 90 -20.76 15.53 3.38
N GLY A 91 -21.41 16.63 3.76
CA GLY A 91 -22.06 17.53 2.81
C GLY A 91 -21.07 18.29 1.93
N GLN A 92 -21.52 18.83 0.79
CA GLN A 92 -20.63 19.51 -0.17
C GLN A 92 -19.85 20.68 0.43
N GLN A 93 -20.44 21.41 1.38
CA GLN A 93 -19.78 22.51 2.08
C GLN A 93 -18.49 22.03 2.77
N PHE A 94 -18.50 20.87 3.41
CA PHE A 94 -17.31 20.31 4.05
C PHE A 94 -16.17 20.12 3.04
N TYR A 95 -16.42 19.44 1.92
CA TYR A 95 -15.39 19.20 0.92
C TYR A 95 -14.88 20.48 0.26
N ASN A 96 -15.77 21.46 0.02
CA ASN A 96 -15.38 22.77 -0.48
C ASN A 96 -14.47 23.53 0.48
N GLU A 97 -14.67 23.34 1.79
CA GLU A 97 -13.87 23.99 2.83
C GLU A 97 -12.56 23.24 3.11
N ILE A 98 -12.56 21.90 3.04
CA ILE A 98 -11.37 21.06 3.25
C ILE A 98 -10.38 21.14 2.08
N GLY A 99 -10.87 21.17 0.84
CA GLY A 99 -10.00 21.19 -0.36
C GLY A 99 -8.88 22.25 -0.29
N PRO A 100 -9.19 23.53 -0.01
CA PRO A 100 -8.19 24.59 0.17
C PRO A 100 -7.26 24.40 1.37
N GLN A 101 -7.61 23.57 2.35
CA GLN A 101 -6.77 23.28 3.53
C GLN A 101 -5.81 22.11 3.31
N MET A 102 -5.84 21.43 2.15
CA MET A 102 -5.04 20.22 1.93
C MET A 102 -3.54 20.48 2.10
N GLY A 103 -3.02 21.63 1.66
CA GLY A 103 -1.61 21.99 1.89
C GLY A 103 -1.21 22.05 3.37
N LYS A 104 -2.12 22.51 4.24
CA LYS A 104 -1.91 22.56 5.69
C LYS A 104 -1.87 21.15 6.30
N LEU A 105 -2.74 20.26 5.84
CA LEU A 105 -2.77 18.86 6.26
C LEU A 105 -1.54 18.09 5.75
N GLU A 106 -1.07 18.41 4.55
CA GLU A 106 0.19 17.89 4.02
C GLU A 106 1.40 18.32 4.85
N GLU A 107 1.47 19.58 5.29
CA GLU A 107 2.52 20.06 6.21
C GLU A 107 2.48 19.30 7.55
N TYR A 108 1.28 19.05 8.07
CA TYR A 108 1.07 18.26 9.28
C TYR A 108 1.65 16.84 9.16
N VAL A 109 1.40 16.16 8.03
CA VAL A 109 1.96 14.81 7.78
C VAL A 109 3.47 14.87 7.55
N LYS A 110 3.96 15.84 6.76
CA LYS A 110 5.40 16.00 6.51
C LYS A 110 6.21 16.20 7.80
N ALA A 111 5.59 16.77 8.85
CA ALA A 111 6.19 16.96 10.16
C ALA A 111 6.34 15.67 10.99
N GLY A 112 5.76 14.54 10.55
CA GLY A 112 5.90 13.25 11.23
C GLY A 112 4.59 12.64 11.75
N ASN A 113 3.47 13.35 11.60
CA ASN A 113 2.18 12.90 12.12
C ASN A 113 1.38 12.06 11.11
N VAL A 114 0.25 11.51 11.55
CA VAL A 114 -0.58 10.61 10.74
C VAL A 114 -1.89 11.27 10.33
N LEU A 115 -2.20 11.18 9.03
CA LEU A 115 -3.49 11.59 8.48
C LEU A 115 -4.26 10.38 7.96
N GLU A 116 -5.40 10.11 8.57
CA GLU A 116 -6.35 9.07 8.18
C GLU A 116 -7.51 9.71 7.41
N ILE A 117 -7.73 9.29 6.16
CA ILE A 117 -8.73 9.86 5.26
C ILE A 117 -9.73 8.79 4.85
N HIS A 118 -10.97 8.95 5.31
CA HIS A 118 -12.10 8.17 4.81
C HIS A 118 -12.70 8.90 3.60
N ALA A 119 -12.21 8.55 2.41
CA ALA A 119 -12.58 9.16 1.14
C ALA A 119 -13.90 8.63 0.55
N ALA A 120 -14.61 7.73 1.26
CA ALA A 120 -15.92 7.23 0.86
C ALA A 120 -16.97 8.36 0.86
N ASN A 121 -17.12 8.98 -0.30
CA ASN A 121 -18.14 9.98 -0.58
C ASN A 121 -19.21 9.36 -1.51
N TRP A 122 -20.05 10.18 -2.16
CA TRP A 122 -21.26 9.69 -2.85
C TRP A 122 -22.22 8.94 -1.92
N GLY A 123 -22.31 9.40 -0.67
CA GLY A 123 -23.14 8.83 0.37
C GLY A 123 -24.44 9.60 0.60
N TRP A 124 -25.01 9.47 1.79
CA TRP A 124 -26.30 10.05 2.16
C TRP A 124 -26.27 11.57 2.28
N ASN A 125 -25.13 12.14 2.66
CA ASN A 125 -24.99 13.60 2.80
C ASN A 125 -24.69 14.30 1.46
N GLY A 126 -24.54 13.55 0.37
CA GLY A 126 -24.54 14.07 -1.00
C GLY A 126 -23.33 14.91 -1.42
N GLY A 127 -22.30 15.05 -0.56
CA GLY A 127 -21.07 15.75 -0.93
C GLY A 127 -20.15 14.91 -1.81
N LEU A 128 -19.40 15.62 -2.65
CA LEU A 128 -18.39 15.09 -3.54
C LEU A 128 -17.01 15.68 -3.22
N TRP A 129 -16.03 14.80 -3.04
CA TRP A 129 -14.63 15.19 -2.90
C TRP A 129 -13.95 15.21 -4.26
N THR A 130 -13.56 16.39 -4.75
CA THR A 130 -12.91 16.56 -6.08
C THR A 130 -11.46 17.01 -6.01
N THR A 131 -11.01 17.54 -4.87
CA THR A 131 -9.61 17.95 -4.67
C THR A 131 -8.72 16.72 -4.51
N PRO A 132 -7.51 16.71 -5.11
CA PRO A 132 -6.52 15.66 -4.87
C PRO A 132 -6.23 15.48 -3.38
N LEU A 133 -6.07 14.23 -2.97
CA LEU A 133 -5.59 13.84 -1.65
C LEU A 133 -4.05 14.00 -1.61
N PRO A 134 -3.41 13.94 -0.43
CA PRO A 134 -1.96 14.08 -0.32
C PRO A 134 -1.20 13.18 -1.30
N GLY A 135 -0.14 13.70 -1.90
CA GLY A 135 0.63 12.95 -2.91
C GLY A 135 -0.10 12.77 -4.24
N ASN A 136 -1.11 13.61 -4.53
CA ASN A 136 -1.95 13.57 -5.74
C ASN A 136 -2.78 12.28 -5.90
N VAL A 137 -3.05 11.58 -4.79
CA VAL A 137 -3.94 10.41 -4.80
C VAL A 137 -5.36 10.87 -5.08
N THR A 138 -6.10 10.11 -5.88
CA THR A 138 -7.50 10.40 -6.21
C THR A 138 -8.38 9.20 -5.90
N ILE A 139 -9.55 9.46 -5.32
CA ILE A 139 -10.60 8.46 -5.16
C ILE A 139 -11.48 8.41 -6.42
N THR A 140 -11.67 7.22 -6.98
CA THR A 140 -12.53 6.96 -8.13
C THR A 140 -13.77 6.21 -7.69
N GLN A 141 -14.95 6.70 -8.10
CA GLN A 141 -16.22 6.06 -7.77
C GLN A 141 -16.27 4.62 -8.29
N SER A 142 -16.53 3.68 -7.39
CA SER A 142 -16.74 2.27 -7.70
C SER A 142 -17.34 1.61 -6.47
N TYR A 143 -18.51 1.02 -6.59
CA TYR A 143 -19.19 0.38 -5.47
C TYR A 143 -18.81 -1.09 -5.39
N SER A 144 -18.44 -1.54 -4.19
CA SER A 144 -18.25 -2.96 -3.91
C SER A 144 -18.93 -3.36 -2.61
N GLY A 145 -19.68 -4.47 -2.61
CA GLY A 145 -20.22 -5.07 -1.38
C GLY A 145 -19.18 -5.88 -0.59
N ARG A 146 -17.96 -6.02 -1.14
CA ARG A 146 -16.89 -6.83 -0.57
C ARG A 146 -15.54 -6.16 -0.78
N ASP A 147 -14.71 -6.16 0.24
CA ASP A 147 -13.33 -5.69 0.18
C ASP A 147 -12.42 -6.73 0.81
N TYR A 148 -11.35 -7.09 0.11
CA TYR A 148 -10.42 -8.13 0.52
C TYR A 148 -9.23 -7.51 1.24
N VAL A 149 -8.96 -7.98 2.47
CA VAL A 149 -7.81 -7.59 3.28
C VAL A 149 -6.63 -8.46 2.90
N ILE A 150 -5.59 -7.83 2.34
CA ILE A 150 -4.44 -8.55 1.75
C ILE A 150 -3.65 -9.29 2.82
N ALA A 151 -3.38 -8.66 3.96
CA ALA A 151 -2.46 -9.19 4.96
C ALA A 151 -2.91 -10.52 5.59
N ASN A 152 -4.22 -10.69 5.79
CA ASN A 152 -4.80 -11.84 6.49
C ASN A 152 -5.78 -12.67 5.64
N ASN A 153 -5.91 -12.36 4.35
CA ASN A 153 -6.78 -13.06 3.40
C ASN A 153 -8.26 -13.14 3.83
N THR A 154 -8.74 -12.12 4.53
CA THR A 154 -10.16 -12.02 4.93
C THR A 154 -10.93 -11.09 4.00
N THR A 155 -12.25 -11.26 3.95
CA THR A 155 -13.14 -10.39 3.18
C THR A 155 -14.05 -9.63 4.12
N LEU A 156 -13.96 -8.31 4.10
CA LEU A 156 -14.92 -7.41 4.72
C LEU A 156 -16.17 -7.35 3.83
N ILE A 157 -17.34 -7.61 4.43
CA ILE A 157 -18.62 -7.67 3.72
C ILE A 157 -19.55 -6.60 4.26
N SER A 158 -20.19 -5.85 3.37
CA SER A 158 -21.20 -4.84 3.71
C SER A 158 -22.19 -4.68 2.54
N SER A 159 -23.21 -3.84 2.71
CA SER A 159 -24.10 -3.47 1.59
C SER A 159 -23.30 -2.74 0.51
N TYR A 160 -22.42 -1.86 0.96
CA TYR A 160 -21.38 -1.21 0.18
C TYR A 160 -20.14 -1.15 1.07
N ALA A 161 -19.27 -2.15 1.00
CA ALA A 161 -18.01 -2.20 1.75
C ALA A 161 -17.11 -1.03 1.35
N SER A 162 -17.08 -0.67 0.08
CA SER A 162 -16.44 0.53 -0.44
C SER A 162 -17.31 1.28 -1.45
N HIS A 163 -17.10 2.60 -1.49
CA HIS A 163 -17.68 3.54 -2.46
C HIS A 163 -16.70 3.97 -3.55
N GLY A 164 -15.42 3.60 -3.42
CA GLY A 164 -14.42 3.86 -4.44
C GLY A 164 -13.14 3.09 -4.26
N TYR A 165 -12.27 3.24 -5.25
CA TYR A 165 -10.88 2.76 -5.24
C TYR A 165 -9.93 3.91 -5.57
N LEU A 166 -8.68 3.73 -5.20
CA LEU A 166 -7.64 4.75 -5.24
C LEU A 166 -6.83 4.63 -6.53
N ILE A 167 -6.52 5.77 -7.13
CA ILE A 167 -5.60 5.88 -8.27
C ILE A 167 -4.51 6.91 -7.96
N GLY A 168 -3.39 6.82 -8.66
CA GLY A 168 -2.25 7.71 -8.44
C GLY A 168 -1.53 7.45 -7.11
N LEU A 169 -1.67 6.25 -6.54
CA LEU A 169 -0.92 5.87 -5.34
C LEU A 169 0.59 5.97 -5.59
N PRO A 170 1.36 6.54 -4.65
CA PRO A 170 2.80 6.64 -4.79
C PRO A 170 3.46 5.25 -4.74
N ALA A 171 4.65 5.11 -5.30
CA ALA A 171 5.35 3.82 -5.41
C ALA A 171 5.69 3.16 -4.06
N ASN A 172 5.69 3.94 -2.97
CA ASN A 172 5.90 3.46 -1.60
C ASN A 172 4.60 3.07 -0.88
N ALA A 173 3.45 3.09 -1.57
CA ALA A 173 2.18 2.72 -0.97
C ALA A 173 2.10 1.22 -0.68
N GLU A 174 1.70 0.90 0.55
CA GLU A 174 1.22 -0.41 0.94
C GLU A 174 -0.29 -0.47 0.72
N ILE A 175 -0.74 -1.44 -0.08
CA ILE A 175 -2.17 -1.69 -0.29
C ILE A 175 -2.67 -2.59 0.83
N ILE A 176 -3.68 -2.13 1.57
CA ILE A 176 -4.26 -2.87 2.70
C ILE A 176 -5.48 -3.68 2.23
N THR A 177 -6.34 -3.04 1.44
CA THR A 177 -7.54 -3.68 0.89
C THR A 177 -7.71 -3.41 -0.59
N VAL A 178 -8.35 -4.35 -1.28
CA VAL A 178 -8.79 -4.20 -2.68
C VAL A 178 -10.26 -4.56 -2.80
N GLN A 179 -10.97 -3.96 -3.75
CA GLN A 179 -12.36 -4.31 -4.00
C GLN A 179 -12.48 -5.77 -4.47
N ALA A 180 -13.58 -6.44 -4.12
CA ALA A 180 -13.87 -7.81 -4.55
C ALA A 180 -15.34 -7.98 -5.01
N PRO A 181 -15.81 -7.19 -6.00
CA PRO A 181 -17.24 -7.13 -6.34
C PRO A 181 -17.82 -8.48 -6.81
N GLY A 182 -16.99 -9.33 -7.43
CA GLY A 182 -17.35 -10.70 -7.85
C GLY A 182 -17.00 -11.78 -6.81
N GLY A 183 -16.61 -11.41 -5.60
CA GLY A 183 -16.11 -12.33 -4.57
C GLY A 183 -14.62 -12.68 -4.67
N SER A 184 -13.97 -12.31 -5.78
CA SER A 184 -12.52 -12.41 -5.97
C SER A 184 -11.86 -11.03 -5.86
N PRO A 185 -10.67 -10.92 -5.25
CA PRO A 185 -9.93 -9.66 -5.13
C PRO A 185 -9.56 -9.07 -6.50
N ASP A 186 -9.86 -7.79 -6.71
CA ASP A 186 -9.48 -6.99 -7.88
C ASP A 186 -8.29 -6.09 -7.51
N TYR A 187 -7.08 -6.58 -7.72
CA TYR A 187 -5.84 -5.84 -7.42
C TYR A 187 -5.65 -4.56 -8.24
N GLY A 188 -6.45 -4.35 -9.30
CA GLY A 188 -6.50 -3.08 -10.03
C GLY A 188 -7.34 -2.01 -9.31
N LYS A 189 -8.04 -2.36 -8.23
CA LYS A 189 -8.92 -1.48 -7.47
C LYS A 189 -8.56 -1.46 -5.98
N PRO A 190 -7.40 -0.89 -5.61
CA PRO A 190 -7.04 -0.72 -4.21
C PRO A 190 -8.05 0.19 -3.52
N SER A 191 -8.70 -0.29 -2.48
CA SER A 191 -9.72 0.45 -1.73
C SER A 191 -9.17 1.04 -0.44
N THR A 192 -8.02 0.55 0.06
CA THR A 192 -7.31 1.15 1.19
C THR A 192 -5.81 1.06 0.96
N ALA A 193 -5.10 2.14 1.25
CA ALA A 193 -3.65 2.17 1.18
C ALA A 193 -3.04 3.05 2.28
N VAL A 194 -1.81 2.73 2.65
CA VAL A 194 -0.96 3.55 3.52
C VAL A 194 0.30 3.92 2.76
N TYR A 195 0.74 5.17 2.84
CA TYR A 195 2.01 5.59 2.25
C TYR A 195 2.70 6.67 3.09
N ALA A 196 4.03 6.65 3.06
CA ALA A 196 4.81 7.70 3.68
C ALA A 196 4.73 8.99 2.86
N PHE A 197 4.59 10.12 3.54
CA PHE A 197 4.52 11.45 2.93
C PHE A 197 5.32 12.45 3.78
N GLY A 198 6.56 12.71 3.38
CA GLY A 198 7.54 13.35 4.27
C GLY A 198 7.93 12.40 5.40
N ASN A 199 7.91 12.87 6.66
CA ASN A 199 8.28 12.05 7.82
C ASN A 199 7.10 11.29 8.45
N GLY A 200 5.87 11.57 8.01
CA GLY A 200 4.65 10.93 8.52
C GLY A 200 4.00 10.01 7.49
N ASN A 201 2.77 9.57 7.80
CA ASN A 201 2.02 8.64 6.97
C ASN A 201 0.62 9.15 6.64
N VAL A 202 0.13 8.77 5.46
CA VAL A 202 -1.26 8.94 5.06
C VAL A 202 -1.89 7.55 4.97
N PHE A 203 -2.92 7.32 5.76
CA PHE A 203 -3.87 6.23 5.57
C PHE A 203 -5.05 6.78 4.77
N VAL A 204 -5.40 6.14 3.66
CA VAL A 204 -6.54 6.57 2.84
C VAL A 204 -7.38 5.37 2.46
N THR A 205 -8.70 5.54 2.53
CA THR A 205 -9.63 4.46 2.23
C THR A 205 -10.89 4.95 1.52
N GLY A 206 -11.37 4.15 0.56
CA GLY A 206 -12.70 4.24 -0.02
C GLY A 206 -13.73 3.35 0.68
N LEU A 207 -13.36 2.69 1.78
CA LEU A 207 -14.27 1.88 2.59
C LEU A 207 -15.30 2.75 3.32
N THR A 208 -16.52 2.25 3.49
CA THR A 208 -17.57 2.88 4.30
C THR A 208 -17.39 2.54 5.78
N ILE A 209 -16.23 2.90 6.36
CA ILE A 209 -15.83 2.48 7.70
C ILE A 209 -16.91 2.79 8.73
N GLU A 210 -17.41 4.01 8.76
CA GLU A 210 -18.36 4.47 9.78
C GLU A 210 -19.71 3.75 9.64
N TYR A 211 -20.20 3.55 8.42
CA TYR A 211 -21.41 2.76 8.18
C TYR A 211 -21.24 1.31 8.65
N SER A 212 -20.14 0.68 8.24
CA SER A 212 -19.95 -0.75 8.38
C SER A 212 -19.56 -1.14 9.80
N VAL A 213 -18.73 -0.35 10.49
CA VAL A 213 -18.45 -0.50 11.93
C VAL A 213 -19.74 -0.40 12.75
N ALA A 214 -20.64 0.53 12.41
CA ALA A 214 -21.89 0.70 13.15
C ALA A 214 -22.91 -0.43 12.91
N ARG A 215 -22.88 -1.13 11.75
CA ARG A 215 -24.02 -1.94 11.29
C ARG A 215 -23.71 -3.36 10.81
N LYS A 216 -22.45 -3.71 10.53
CA LYS A 216 -22.13 -4.97 9.81
C LYS A 216 -21.48 -6.07 10.64
N GLY A 217 -21.00 -5.76 11.84
CA GLY A 217 -20.56 -6.79 12.79
C GLY A 217 -19.16 -6.57 13.36
N PRO A 218 -18.68 -7.55 14.16
CA PRO A 218 -17.42 -7.45 14.89
C PRO A 218 -16.18 -7.40 14.00
N GLU A 219 -16.22 -7.94 12.78
CA GLU A 219 -15.08 -7.97 11.86
C GLU A 219 -14.67 -6.56 11.43
N TRP A 220 -15.64 -5.70 11.10
CA TRP A 220 -15.40 -4.30 10.76
C TRP A 220 -14.84 -3.52 11.94
N LYS A 221 -15.39 -3.75 13.15
CA LYS A 221 -14.90 -3.12 14.37
C LYS A 221 -13.47 -3.57 14.70
N ALA A 222 -13.16 -4.85 14.51
CA ALA A 222 -11.82 -5.39 14.73
C ALA A 222 -10.81 -4.82 13.73
N PHE A 223 -11.16 -4.82 12.43
CA PHE A 223 -10.35 -4.22 11.39
C PHE A 223 -10.06 -2.75 11.68
N TYR A 224 -11.10 -1.96 12.03
CA TYR A 224 -10.89 -0.54 12.28
C TYR A 224 -10.07 -0.26 13.53
N LYS A 225 -10.25 -1.05 14.60
CA LYS A 225 -9.38 -0.97 15.79
C LYS A 225 -7.91 -1.24 15.45
N GLU A 226 -7.65 -2.22 14.60
CA GLU A 226 -6.30 -2.54 14.12
C GLU A 226 -5.70 -1.38 13.33
N VAL A 227 -6.50 -0.74 12.46
CA VAL A 227 -6.09 0.48 11.74
C VAL A 227 -5.69 1.59 12.72
N ILE A 228 -6.53 1.92 13.71
CA ILE A 228 -6.22 2.96 14.71
C ILE A 228 -4.94 2.63 15.48
N ILE A 229 -4.80 1.39 15.93
CA ILE A 229 -3.60 0.93 16.66
C ILE A 229 -2.35 1.10 15.81
N ASN A 230 -2.38 0.67 14.55
CA ASN A 230 -1.25 0.75 13.65
C ASN A 230 -0.91 2.20 13.29
N ASN A 231 -1.92 3.03 13.03
CA ASN A 231 -1.74 4.45 12.70
C ASN A 231 -1.16 5.25 13.88
N LEU A 232 -1.57 4.95 15.12
CA LEU A 232 -0.96 5.54 16.31
C LEU A 232 0.43 4.95 16.65
N GLY A 233 0.90 3.97 15.89
CA GLY A 233 2.15 3.26 16.18
C GLY A 233 2.11 2.52 17.52
N TYR A 234 0.91 2.15 18.00
CA TYR A 234 0.69 1.44 19.26
C TYR A 234 1.09 -0.03 19.09
N SER A 235 2.38 -0.32 19.13
CA SER A 235 2.84 -1.72 19.20
C SER A 235 2.68 -2.22 20.64
N SER A 236 1.60 -2.94 20.92
CA SER A 236 1.46 -3.72 22.16
C SER A 236 2.34 -4.98 22.12
N MET A 237 3.64 -4.82 21.96
CA MET A 237 4.57 -5.91 22.24
C MET A 237 5.15 -5.75 23.63
N ALA A 238 4.45 -6.31 24.63
CA ALA A 238 5.18 -7.17 25.55
C ALA A 238 5.95 -8.17 24.67
N PRO A 239 7.25 -8.44 24.90
CA PRO A 239 7.97 -9.40 24.09
C PRO A 239 7.25 -10.73 24.21
N THR A 240 6.43 -11.06 23.22
CA THR A 240 6.00 -12.42 22.99
C THR A 240 7.30 -13.21 22.92
N PRO A 241 7.46 -14.30 23.69
CA PRO A 241 8.57 -15.20 23.45
C PRO A 241 8.57 -15.43 21.95
N LYS A 242 9.71 -15.18 21.29
CA LYS A 242 9.85 -15.36 19.86
C LYS A 242 9.38 -16.77 19.53
N VAL A 243 8.11 -16.94 19.19
CA VAL A 243 7.70 -18.02 18.33
C VAL A 243 8.56 -17.74 17.12
N PRO A 244 9.44 -18.66 16.71
CA PRO A 244 10.19 -18.44 15.51
C PRO A 244 9.15 -18.21 14.44
N VAL A 245 9.01 -16.97 13.99
CA VAL A 245 8.40 -16.69 12.70
C VAL A 245 9.26 -17.51 11.79
N GLN A 246 8.72 -18.64 11.34
CA GLN A 246 9.25 -19.29 10.17
C GLN A 246 9.21 -18.17 9.14
N LYS A 247 10.38 -17.60 8.83
CA LYS A 247 10.59 -16.79 7.64
C LYS A 247 10.38 -17.73 6.46
N GLY A 248 9.13 -18.12 6.26
CA GLY A 248 8.69 -18.79 5.06
C GLY A 248 8.81 -17.77 3.95
N ILE A 249 9.41 -18.20 2.85
CA ILE A 249 9.38 -17.48 1.59
C ILE A 249 7.92 -17.08 1.33
N ASN A 250 7.62 -15.79 1.13
CA ASN A 250 6.28 -15.35 0.74
C ASN A 250 6.03 -15.78 -0.71
N VAL A 251 5.69 -17.05 -0.87
CA VAL A 251 5.51 -17.74 -2.16
C VAL A 251 4.51 -17.00 -3.04
N MET A 252 3.47 -16.42 -2.46
CA MET A 252 2.49 -15.60 -3.16
C MET A 252 3.12 -14.36 -3.80
N LEU A 253 3.88 -13.59 -3.02
CA LEU A 253 4.58 -12.41 -3.52
C LEU A 253 5.59 -12.77 -4.62
N PHE A 254 6.32 -13.86 -4.44
CA PHE A 254 7.30 -14.31 -5.43
C PHE A 254 6.65 -14.84 -6.71
N ASN A 255 5.57 -15.61 -6.61
CA ASN A 255 4.81 -16.08 -7.77
C ASN A 255 4.18 -14.92 -8.52
N PHE A 256 3.63 -13.94 -7.81
CA PHE A 256 3.13 -12.70 -8.41
C PHE A 256 4.24 -11.93 -9.14
N TYR A 257 5.40 -11.75 -8.49
CA TYR A 257 6.55 -11.09 -9.09
C TYR A 257 6.98 -11.77 -10.39
N TYR A 258 7.20 -13.09 -10.38
CA TYR A 258 7.63 -13.82 -11.57
C TYR A 258 6.56 -13.87 -12.67
N TYR A 259 5.28 -13.96 -12.30
CA TYR A 259 4.18 -13.85 -13.26
C TYR A 259 4.19 -12.50 -14.01
N ILE A 260 4.25 -11.38 -13.29
CA ILE A 260 4.30 -10.05 -13.90
C ILE A 260 5.55 -9.89 -14.77
N GLN A 261 6.71 -10.36 -14.28
CA GLN A 261 7.98 -10.23 -15.00
C GLN A 261 8.03 -11.09 -16.27
N TYR A 262 7.40 -12.27 -16.27
CA TYR A 262 7.27 -13.10 -17.46
C TYR A 262 6.43 -12.39 -18.53
N HIS A 263 5.21 -11.93 -18.19
CA HIS A 263 4.33 -11.27 -19.17
C HIS A 263 4.92 -9.99 -19.73
N ARG A 264 5.54 -9.15 -18.89
CA ARG A 264 6.24 -7.95 -19.36
C ARG A 264 7.36 -8.27 -20.35
N ALA A 265 8.17 -9.30 -20.06
CA ALA A 265 9.24 -9.71 -20.95
C ALA A 265 8.72 -10.40 -22.22
N LEU A 266 7.56 -11.04 -22.16
CA LEU A 266 6.90 -11.64 -23.33
C LEU A 266 6.38 -10.56 -24.28
N ASP A 267 5.69 -9.55 -23.75
CA ASP A 267 5.23 -8.41 -24.54
C ASP A 267 6.40 -7.69 -25.21
N GLU A 268 7.48 -7.45 -24.45
CA GLU A 268 8.70 -6.84 -24.96
C GLU A 268 9.40 -7.69 -26.03
N TYR A 269 9.47 -9.01 -25.82
CA TYR A 269 10.01 -9.95 -26.82
C TYR A 269 9.21 -9.90 -28.12
N ASN A 270 7.87 -9.90 -28.06
CA ASN A 270 7.03 -9.90 -29.26
C ASN A 270 7.26 -8.66 -30.13
N VAL A 271 7.43 -7.49 -29.50
CA VAL A 271 7.79 -6.24 -30.19
C VAL A 271 9.18 -6.37 -30.82
N LEU A 272 10.21 -6.66 -30.01
CA LEU A 272 11.60 -6.71 -30.48
C LEU A 272 11.83 -7.78 -31.56
N TYR A 273 11.18 -8.93 -31.44
CA TYR A 273 11.33 -10.01 -32.42
C TYR A 273 10.76 -9.60 -33.78
N THR A 274 9.62 -8.88 -33.78
CA THR A 274 9.04 -8.33 -35.01
C THR A 274 9.98 -7.33 -35.66
N GLU A 275 10.50 -6.37 -34.88
CA GLU A 275 11.46 -5.37 -35.35
C GLU A 275 12.77 -6.01 -35.86
N ALA A 276 13.27 -7.04 -35.18
CA ALA A 276 14.47 -7.76 -35.57
C ALA A 276 14.29 -8.49 -36.92
N VAL A 277 13.14 -9.12 -37.14
CA VAL A 277 12.80 -9.78 -38.41
C VAL A 277 12.70 -8.74 -39.53
N GLU A 278 12.01 -7.63 -39.31
CA GLU A 278 11.87 -6.54 -40.30
C GLU A 278 13.21 -5.86 -40.61
N GLY A 279 14.08 -5.73 -39.60
CA GLY A 279 15.43 -5.20 -39.72
C GLY A 279 16.43 -6.14 -40.39
N GLY A 280 16.02 -7.36 -40.77
CA GLY A 280 16.88 -8.32 -41.44
C GLY A 280 17.94 -8.96 -40.53
N MET A 281 17.66 -9.08 -39.23
CA MET A 281 18.52 -9.77 -38.28
C MET A 281 18.83 -11.20 -38.74
N ASP A 282 20.02 -11.68 -38.44
CA ASP A 282 20.46 -13.01 -38.87
C ASP A 282 19.60 -14.13 -38.23
N ASN A 283 19.44 -15.22 -38.98
CA ASN A 283 18.60 -16.35 -38.58
C ASN A 283 19.16 -17.12 -37.38
N GLU A 284 20.46 -17.01 -37.09
CA GLU A 284 21.08 -17.69 -35.95
C GLU A 284 20.69 -17.01 -34.65
N THR A 285 20.80 -15.68 -34.59
CA THR A 285 20.37 -14.85 -33.45
C THR A 285 18.86 -14.95 -33.20
N LEU A 286 18.05 -14.87 -34.26
CA LEU A 286 16.59 -15.09 -34.17
C LEU A 286 16.27 -16.49 -33.65
N GLY A 287 17.00 -17.50 -34.12
CA GLY A 287 16.87 -18.89 -33.64
C GLY A 287 17.19 -19.03 -32.15
N ILE A 288 18.26 -18.39 -31.66
CA ILE A 288 18.63 -18.42 -30.24
C ILE A 288 17.56 -17.75 -29.38
N ALA A 289 17.05 -16.59 -29.80
CA ALA A 289 15.98 -15.88 -29.08
C ALA A 289 14.69 -16.71 -29.04
N GLN A 290 14.34 -17.36 -30.16
CA GLN A 290 13.17 -18.22 -30.27
C GLN A 290 13.28 -19.46 -29.38
N ILE A 291 14.44 -20.10 -29.29
CA ILE A 291 14.69 -21.23 -28.38
C ILE A 291 14.43 -20.82 -26.92
N GLN A 292 14.89 -19.63 -26.51
CA GLN A 292 14.67 -19.12 -25.15
C GLN A 292 13.18 -18.83 -24.90
N ASN A 293 12.48 -18.21 -25.85
CA ASN A 293 11.04 -17.95 -25.76
C ASN A 293 10.21 -19.25 -25.70
N SER A 294 10.53 -20.26 -26.52
CA SER A 294 9.88 -21.57 -26.48
C SER A 294 10.11 -22.26 -25.13
N THR A 295 11.34 -22.24 -24.63
CA THR A 295 11.68 -22.80 -23.31
C THR A 295 10.92 -22.08 -22.18
N ALA A 296 10.78 -20.76 -22.27
CA ALA A 296 10.00 -19.97 -21.31
C ALA A 296 8.51 -20.36 -21.31
N SER A 297 7.92 -20.53 -22.50
CA SER A 297 6.53 -20.96 -22.68
C SER A 297 6.27 -22.35 -22.11
N GLU A 298 7.20 -23.30 -22.29
CA GLU A 298 7.10 -24.65 -21.71
C GLU A 298 7.04 -24.60 -20.17
N TYR A 299 7.93 -23.82 -19.54
CA TYR A 299 7.89 -23.64 -18.09
C TYR A 299 6.60 -22.95 -17.63
N TYR A 300 6.10 -21.95 -18.36
CA TYR A 300 4.83 -21.30 -18.03
C TYR A 300 3.63 -22.27 -18.17
N ALA A 301 3.66 -23.15 -19.17
CA ALA A 301 2.66 -24.20 -19.36
C ALA A 301 2.68 -25.22 -18.19
N ASN A 302 3.87 -25.58 -17.71
CA ASN A 302 4.01 -26.42 -16.51
C ASN A 302 3.42 -25.76 -15.26
N ALA A 303 3.54 -24.44 -15.10
CA ALA A 303 2.86 -23.73 -14.01
C ALA A 303 1.33 -23.74 -14.17
N SER A 304 0.83 -23.80 -15.41
CA SER A 304 -0.60 -23.79 -15.77
C SER A 304 -1.28 -25.17 -15.65
N GLN A 305 -0.52 -26.26 -15.51
CA GLN A 305 -1.07 -27.63 -15.38
C GLN A 305 -1.96 -27.80 -14.13
N TYR A 306 -1.80 -26.91 -13.14
CA TYR A 306 -2.56 -26.91 -11.89
C TYR A 306 -3.80 -25.99 -11.93
N GLY A 307 -4.23 -25.59 -13.13
CA GLY A 307 -5.29 -24.61 -13.36
C GLY A 307 -4.75 -23.19 -13.59
N PRO A 308 -5.60 -22.15 -13.57
CA PRO A 308 -5.15 -20.78 -13.81
C PRO A 308 -3.98 -20.40 -12.90
N VAL A 309 -2.88 -19.91 -13.50
CA VAL A 309 -1.63 -19.60 -12.80
C VAL A 309 -1.86 -18.64 -11.62
N VAL A 310 -2.67 -17.59 -11.84
CA VAL A 310 -3.01 -16.59 -10.82
C VAL A 310 -3.76 -17.17 -9.62
N ALA A 311 -4.59 -18.20 -9.84
CA ALA A 311 -5.31 -18.89 -8.77
C ALA A 311 -4.39 -19.77 -7.89
N ASN A 312 -3.19 -20.04 -8.37
CA ASN A 312 -2.20 -20.90 -7.71
C ASN A 312 -1.05 -20.12 -7.07
N PHE A 313 -1.07 -18.77 -7.03
CA PHE A 313 -0.01 -17.99 -6.39
C PHE A 313 0.34 -18.36 -4.94
N PRO A 314 -0.60 -18.75 -4.06
CA PRO A 314 -0.25 -19.22 -2.72
C PRO A 314 0.59 -20.52 -2.70
N ARG A 315 0.75 -21.21 -3.84
CA ARG A 315 1.27 -22.58 -3.90
C ARG A 315 2.74 -22.60 -4.32
N ILE A 316 3.57 -23.30 -3.54
CA ILE A 316 5.03 -23.33 -3.77
C ILE A 316 5.43 -24.11 -5.01
N TYR A 317 4.58 -25.03 -5.48
CA TYR A 317 4.93 -25.91 -6.60
C TYR A 317 4.99 -25.20 -7.95
N ILE A 318 4.31 -24.06 -8.14
CA ILE A 318 4.40 -23.28 -9.40
C ILE A 318 5.60 -22.32 -9.44
N PHE A 319 6.26 -22.10 -8.29
CA PHE A 319 7.30 -21.07 -8.16
C PHE A 319 8.52 -21.34 -9.04
N ILE A 320 8.97 -22.59 -9.08
CA ILE A 320 10.16 -22.97 -9.87
C ILE A 320 9.90 -22.73 -11.35
N ASP A 321 8.72 -23.11 -11.82
CA ASP A 321 8.30 -22.97 -13.21
C ASP A 321 8.12 -21.50 -13.60
N LEU A 322 7.45 -20.69 -12.78
CA LEU A 322 7.32 -19.25 -13.03
C LEU A 322 8.67 -18.54 -13.05
N ARG A 323 9.56 -18.85 -12.10
CA ARG A 323 10.90 -18.27 -12.07
C ARG A 323 11.69 -18.63 -13.33
N LYS A 324 11.66 -19.88 -13.77
CA LYS A 324 12.36 -20.33 -14.98
C LYS A 324 11.76 -19.71 -16.24
N ALA A 325 10.44 -19.66 -16.35
CA ALA A 325 9.74 -18.98 -17.44
C ALA A 325 10.22 -17.52 -17.55
N THR A 326 10.24 -16.77 -16.44
CA THR A 326 10.76 -15.39 -16.45
C THR A 326 12.22 -15.29 -16.89
N LEU A 327 13.11 -16.16 -16.38
CA LEU A 327 14.54 -16.08 -16.68
C LEU A 327 14.82 -16.34 -18.17
N HIS A 328 14.19 -17.36 -18.73
CA HIS A 328 14.31 -17.67 -20.16
C HIS A 328 13.70 -16.56 -21.02
N GLN A 329 12.55 -15.99 -20.62
CA GLN A 329 11.95 -14.89 -21.37
C GLN A 329 12.83 -13.64 -21.37
N LYS A 330 13.44 -13.29 -20.22
CA LYS A 330 14.39 -12.18 -20.14
C LYS A 330 15.65 -12.42 -20.96
N GLN A 331 16.11 -13.67 -21.05
CA GLN A 331 17.24 -14.02 -21.91
C GLN A 331 16.89 -13.88 -23.39
N ALA A 332 15.67 -14.23 -23.80
CA ALA A 332 15.18 -14.00 -25.16
C ALA A 332 15.21 -12.51 -25.52
N VAL A 333 14.63 -11.66 -24.66
CA VAL A 333 14.67 -10.18 -24.80
C VAL A 333 16.11 -9.66 -24.86
N LYS A 334 16.97 -10.10 -23.94
CA LYS A 334 18.37 -9.65 -23.88
C LYS A 334 19.12 -9.99 -25.17
N THR A 335 18.93 -11.18 -25.72
CA THR A 335 19.57 -11.63 -26.96
C THR A 335 19.24 -10.68 -28.12
N LEU A 336 17.95 -10.32 -28.27
CA LEU A 336 17.52 -9.39 -29.32
C LEU A 336 18.06 -7.97 -29.09
N LYS A 337 17.98 -7.46 -27.85
CA LYS A 337 18.48 -6.11 -27.53
C LYS A 337 19.97 -5.96 -27.76
N ASP A 338 20.75 -6.94 -27.33
CA ASP A 338 22.21 -6.91 -27.51
C ASP A 338 22.55 -6.91 -29.00
N ALA A 339 21.91 -7.77 -29.80
CA ALA A 339 22.12 -7.83 -31.25
C ALA A 339 21.67 -6.55 -31.99
N MET A 340 20.59 -5.90 -31.56
CA MET A 340 20.13 -4.62 -32.13
C MET A 340 21.00 -3.42 -31.71
N ALA A 341 21.80 -3.57 -30.66
CA ALA A 341 22.71 -2.53 -30.17
C ALA A 341 24.12 -2.64 -30.76
N GLU A 342 24.44 -3.74 -31.45
CA GLU A 342 25.68 -3.88 -32.21
C GLU A 342 25.55 -3.12 -33.55
N PRO A 343 26.50 -2.21 -33.87
CA PRO A 343 26.43 -1.31 -35.02
C PRO A 343 26.68 -1.96 -36.39
#